data_AF-A0A1Y2FI56-F1
#
_entry.id   AF-A0A1Y2FI56-F1
#
_cell.length_a   1.000
_cell.length_b   1.000
_cell.length_c   1.000
_cell.angle_alpha   90.00
_cell.angle_beta   90.00
_cell.angle_gamma   90.00
#
_symmetry.space_group_name_H-M   'P 1'
#
loop_
_entity.id
_entity.type
_entity.pdbx_description
1 polymer ?
#
loop_
_entity_poly.entity_id
_entity_poly.type
_entity_poly.pdbx_seq_one_letter_code
_entity_poly.pdbx_strand_id
1 'polypeptide(L)' 'MAEKIGERTPKLAADGRPKPCCICLDEKRVRDECMFNSEDGMVQCKDLIQKHRECMAGFGYKV' A
#
# COMPACT_ATOMS: atom_id res chain seq x y z
N MET A 1 17.30 -12.03 14.19
CA MET A 1 16.20 -11.18 14.70
C MET A 1 15.15 -11.10 13.59
N ALA A 2 14.02 -11.78 13.81
CA ALA A 2 12.77 -11.81 13.03
C ALA A 2 12.83 -12.20 11.53
N GLU A 3 12.80 -13.50 11.29
CA GLU A 3 12.40 -14.12 10.01
C GLU A 3 10.87 -14.33 9.94
N LYS A 4 10.35 -14.33 8.69
CA LYS A 4 9.04 -14.83 8.17
C LYS A 4 7.83 -13.91 8.37
N ILE A 5 7.11 -13.48 7.32
CA ILE A 5 6.32 -14.27 6.34
C ILE A 5 6.19 -13.52 4.99
N GLY A 6 6.48 -14.12 3.83
CA GLY A 6 5.47 -14.66 2.91
C GLY A 6 5.70 -14.17 1.46
N GLU A 7 6.32 -15.02 0.64
CA GLU A 7 6.33 -15.02 -0.85
C GLU A 7 6.15 -13.68 -1.60
N ARG A 8 7.27 -13.01 -1.90
CA ARG A 8 7.34 -11.86 -2.84
C ARG A 8 7.48 -12.35 -4.28
N THR A 9 6.47 -13.06 -4.80
CA THR A 9 6.32 -13.17 -6.26
C THR A 9 5.32 -12.11 -6.69
N PRO A 10 5.74 -11.01 -7.34
CA PRO A 10 4.78 -10.10 -7.93
C PRO A 10 3.96 -10.89 -8.95
N LYS A 11 2.69 -11.15 -8.64
CA LYS A 11 1.74 -11.72 -9.59
C LYS A 11 1.50 -10.64 -10.64
N LEU A 12 2.35 -10.67 -11.67
CA LEU A 12 2.29 -9.80 -12.84
C LEU A 12 0.85 -9.77 -13.36
N ALA A 13 0.34 -8.57 -13.62
CA ALA A 13 -0.81 -8.37 -14.46
C ALA A 13 -0.52 -8.95 -15.86
N ALA A 14 -1.55 -9.17 -16.68
CA ALA A 14 -1.42 -9.75 -18.01
C ALA A 14 -0.42 -8.98 -18.91
N ASP A 15 -0.16 -7.72 -18.57
CA ASP A 15 0.78 -6.76 -19.16
C ASP A 15 2.18 -6.73 -18.52
N GLY A 16 2.50 -7.65 -17.62
CA GLY A 16 3.86 -7.76 -17.06
C GLY A 16 4.21 -6.73 -15.97
N ARG A 17 3.26 -5.93 -15.51
CA ARG A 17 3.45 -5.01 -14.36
C ARG A 17 2.91 -5.64 -13.06
N PRO A 18 3.57 -5.45 -11.92
CA PRO A 18 3.07 -5.93 -10.63
C PRO A 18 1.69 -5.34 -10.34
N LYS A 19 0.70 -6.16 -10.00
CA LYS A 19 -0.64 -5.65 -9.68
C LYS A 19 -0.59 -4.64 -8.52
N PRO A 20 -1.43 -3.59 -8.53
CA PRO A 20 -1.45 -2.56 -7.47
C PRO A 20 -1.74 -3.13 -6.08
N CYS A 21 -2.36 -4.31 -6.01
CA CYS A 21 -2.59 -5.03 -4.75
C CYS A 21 -1.31 -5.57 -4.09
N CYS A 22 -0.14 -5.54 -4.74
CA CYS A 22 1.10 -6.19 -4.27
C CYS A 22 2.28 -5.25 -4.02
N ILE A 23 2.15 -3.96 -4.31
CA ILE A 23 3.30 -3.03 -4.35
C ILE A 23 3.50 -2.31 -3.02
N CYS A 24 2.41 -1.91 -2.38
CA CYS A 24 2.42 -1.09 -1.16
C CYS A 24 1.54 -1.73 -0.06
N LEU A 25 1.66 -3.05 0.16
CA LEU A 25 0.82 -3.76 1.15
C LEU A 25 0.96 -3.19 2.55
N ASP A 26 2.19 -2.89 2.95
CA ASP A 26 2.50 -2.44 4.31
C ASP A 26 1.87 -1.06 4.56
N GLU A 27 2.13 -0.10 3.67
CA GLU A 27 1.54 1.23 3.73
C GLU A 27 0.02 1.21 3.58
N LYS A 28 -0.51 0.31 2.73
CA LYS A 28 -1.94 0.10 2.61
C LYS A 28 -2.52 -0.38 3.94
N ARG A 29 -1.89 -1.37 4.58
CA ARG A 29 -2.34 -1.92 5.87
C ARG A 29 -2.34 -0.85 6.96
N VAL A 30 -1.26 -0.09 7.09
CA VAL A 30 -1.16 0.98 8.11
C VAL A 30 -2.20 2.08 7.84
N ARG A 31 -2.43 2.44 6.58
CA ARG A 31 -3.48 3.40 6.20
C ARG A 31 -4.88 2.87 6.50
N ASP A 32 -5.20 1.64 6.12
CA ASP A 32 -6.51 1.02 6.39
C ASP A 32 -6.76 0.90 7.90
N GLU A 33 -5.76 0.48 8.69
CA GLU A 33 -5.84 0.45 10.15
C GLU A 33 -6.09 1.86 10.72
N CYS A 34 -5.40 2.87 10.22
CA CYS A 34 -5.65 4.24 10.65
C CYS A 34 -7.07 4.71 10.29
N MET A 35 -7.53 4.46 9.06
CA MET A 35 -8.89 4.83 8.64
C MET A 35 -9.96 4.09 9.45
N PHE A 36 -9.69 2.87 9.89
CA PHE A 36 -10.60 2.09 10.73
C PHE A 36 -10.68 2.61 12.17
N ASN A 37 -9.56 3.11 12.72
CA ASN A 37 -9.49 3.60 14.10
C ASN A 37 -9.78 5.11 14.25
N SER A 38 -9.89 5.85 13.15
CA SER A 38 -10.07 7.30 13.15
C SER A 38 -11.54 7.67 12.89
N GLU A 39 -12.08 8.62 13.64
CA GLU A 39 -13.41 9.19 13.36
C GLU A 39 -13.38 10.00 12.05
N ASP A 40 -12.29 10.74 11.80
CA ASP A 40 -12.05 11.52 10.59
C ASP A 40 -10.78 11.03 9.85
N GLY A 41 -10.84 9.79 9.36
CA GLY A 41 -9.70 9.12 8.71
C GLY A 41 -9.13 9.87 7.48
N MET A 42 -9.91 10.73 6.82
CA MET A 42 -9.41 11.56 5.71
C MET A 42 -8.40 12.62 6.15
N VAL A 43 -8.56 13.18 7.35
CA VAL A 43 -7.70 14.23 7.89
C VAL A 43 -6.59 13.62 8.73
N GLN A 44 -6.94 12.68 9.63
CA GLN A 44 -5.98 12.06 10.56
C GLN A 44 -5.00 11.13 9.87
N CYS A 45 -5.42 10.42 8.81
CA CYS A 45 -4.56 9.49 8.08
C CYS A 45 -3.98 10.10 6.80
N LYS A 46 -4.05 11.43 6.63
CA LYS A 46 -3.61 12.11 5.41
C LYS A 46 -2.15 11.81 5.06
N ASP A 47 -1.27 11.80 6.06
CA ASP A 47 0.13 11.41 5.90
C ASP A 47 0.30 9.98 5.40
N LEU A 48 -0.46 9.03 5.95
CA LEU A 48 -0.41 7.61 5.54
C LEU A 48 -0.98 7.40 4.13
N ILE A 49 -2.01 8.16 3.77
CA ILE A 49 -2.58 8.19 2.42
C ILE A 49 -1.54 8.77 1.44
N GLN A 50 -0.84 9.84 1.83
CA GLN A 50 0.19 10.47 1.01
C GLN A 50 1.31 9.47 0.72
N LYS A 51 1.83 8.78 1.74
CA LYS A 51 2.87 7.77 1.55
C LYS A 51 2.43 6.61 0.66
N HIS A 52 1.24 6.08 0.89
CA HIS A 52 0.67 5.03 0.04
C HIS A 52 0.57 5.47 -1.44
N ARG A 53 0.19 6.74 -1.69
CA ARG A 53 0.17 7.33 -3.04
C ARG A 53 1.58 7.47 -3.62
N GLU A 54 2.56 7.92 -2.86
CA GLU A 54 3.96 8.03 -3.28
C GLU A 54 4.53 6.66 -3.65
N CYS A 55 4.24 5.65 -2.83
CA CYS A 55 4.63 4.28 -3.11
C CYS A 55 4.03 3.76 -4.42
N MET A 56 2.74 4.02 -4.73
CA MET A 56 2.17 3.62 -6.02
C MET A 56 2.69 4.47 -7.20
N ALA A 57 2.96 5.75 -6.98
CA ALA A 57 3.53 6.65 -7.98
C ALA A 57 4.92 6.19 -8.44
N GLY A 58 5.74 5.66 -7.51
CA GLY A 58 7.05 5.08 -7.83
C GLY A 58 7.00 3.88 -8.78
N PHE A 59 5.84 3.23 -8.89
CA PHE A 59 5.61 2.10 -9.79
C PHE A 59 4.77 2.49 -11.02
N GLY A 60 4.49 3.78 -11.20
CA GLY A 60 3.74 4.31 -12.34
C GLY A 60 2.21 4.15 -12.24
N TYR A 61 1.68 3.89 -11.04
CA TYR A 61 0.24 3.83 -10.80
C TYR A 61 -0.28 5.17 -10.26
N LYS A 62 -1.33 5.71 -10.89
CA LYS A 62 -2.04 6.92 -10.43
C LYS A 62 -3.30 6.50 -9.66
N VAL A 63 -3.33 6.80 -8.36
CA VAL A 63 -4.45 6.64 -7.41
C VAL A 63 -4.94 7.98 -6.91
#